data_AF-A0A929GJD3-F1
#
_entry.id   AF-A0A929GJD3-F1
#
_cell.length_a   1.000
_cell.length_b   1.000
_cell.length_c   1.000
_cell.angle_alpha   90.00
_cell.angle_beta   90.00
_cell.angle_gamma   90.00
#
_symmetry.space_group_name_H-M   'P 1'
#
loop_
_entity.id
_entity.type
_entity.pdbx_description
1 polymer ?
#
loop_
_entity_poly.entity_id
_entity_poly.type
_entity_poly.pdbx_seq_one_letter_code
_entity_poly.pdbx_strand_id
1 'polypeptide(L)'
;MKQRPSLLITHVEIILWFASSYLVLYPHFQVAYTDTVFNAIYASFRVTTNLGLDSVEALTNLGRNLLWVQSISGLLITIISIARFINVLPIPDTDDPIEKSKK
;
A
#
# COMPACT_ATOMS: atom_id res chain seq x y z
N MET A 1 -3.61 27.33 -3.65
CA MET A 1 -3.49 26.03 -4.36
C MET A 1 -3.02 24.97 -3.37
N LYS A 2 -3.94 24.13 -2.86
CA LYS A 2 -3.59 23.05 -1.92
C LYS A 2 -3.08 21.87 -2.75
N GLN A 3 -1.76 21.73 -2.88
CA GLN A 3 -1.17 20.57 -3.56
C GLN A 3 -1.57 19.31 -2.79
N ARG A 4 -2.42 18.49 -3.39
CA ARG A 4 -2.73 17.18 -2.82
C ARG A 4 -1.47 16.33 -2.94
N PRO A 5 -1.02 15.66 -1.86
CA PRO A 5 0.16 14.79 -1.95
C PRO A 5 -0.05 13.76 -3.06
N SER A 6 1.03 13.49 -3.80
CA SER A 6 1.01 12.46 -4.82
C SER A 6 0.79 11.10 -4.15
N LEU A 7 0.09 10.19 -4.84
CA LEU A 7 -0.25 8.90 -4.26
C LEU A 7 0.99 8.06 -3.94
N LEU A 8 2.07 8.28 -4.70
CA LEU A 8 3.38 7.67 -4.47
C LEU A 8 4.00 8.11 -3.14
N ILE A 9 3.93 9.40 -2.81
CA ILE A 9 4.49 9.92 -1.55
C ILE A 9 3.70 9.34 -0.37
N THR A 10 2.37 9.31 -0.44
CA THR A 10 1.55 8.69 0.60
C THR A 10 1.85 7.20 0.76
N HIS A 11 2.11 6.49 -0.33
CA HIS A 11 2.48 5.08 -0.27
C HIS A 11 3.84 4.87 0.43
N VAL A 12 4.86 5.65 0.05
CA VAL A 12 6.19 5.59 0.66
C VAL A 12 6.15 5.99 2.14
N GLU A 13 5.39 7.04 2.47
CA GLU A 13 5.22 7.50 3.84
C GLU A 13 4.64 6.39 4.74
N ILE A 14 3.58 5.72 4.29
CA ILE A 14 2.97 4.61 5.03
C ILE A 14 3.96 3.46 5.26
N ILE A 15 4.75 3.09 4.24
CA ILE A 15 5.79 2.06 4.39
C ILE A 15 6.82 2.47 5.45
N LEU A 16 7.24 3.75 5.47
CA LEU A 16 8.20 4.26 6.45
C LEU A 16 7.63 4.30 7.88
N TRP A 17 6.36 4.68 8.05
CA TRP A 17 5.70 4.65 9.36
C TRP A 17 5.64 3.23 9.94
N PHE A 18 5.28 2.25 9.12
CA PHE A 18 5.25 0.85 9.57
C PHE A 18 6.66 0.28 9.78
N ALA A 19 7.63 0.64 8.94
CA ALA A 19 9.03 0.27 9.14
C ALA A 19 9.58 0.80 10.47
N SER A 20 9.31 2.07 10.79
CA SER A 20 9.68 2.66 12.08
C SER A 20 8.97 1.96 13.25
N SER A 21 7.70 1.58 13.07
CA SER A 21 6.93 0.88 14.10
C SER A 21 7.53 -0.51 14.40
N TYR A 22 8.04 -1.21 13.39
CA TYR A 22 8.74 -2.49 13.59
C TYR A 22 10.06 -2.35 14.33
N LEU A 23 10.81 -1.28 14.11
CA LEU A 23 12.04 -1.02 14.86
C LEU A 23 11.75 -0.76 16.35
N VAL A 24 10.69 0.01 16.65
CA VAL A 24 10.29 0.30 18.03
C VAL A 24 9.70 -0.93 18.73
N LEU A 25 8.88 -1.71 18.01
CA LEU A 25 8.18 -2.88 18.54
C LEU A 25 8.91 -4.19 18.23
N TYR A 26 10.23 -4.14 17.98
CA TYR A 26 11.05 -5.32 17.66
C TYR A 26 10.79 -6.55 18.56
N PRO A 27 10.64 -6.42 19.90
CA PRO A 27 10.40 -7.58 20.77
C PRO A 27 9.09 -8.34 20.49
N HIS A 28 8.15 -7.72 19.77
CA HIS A 28 6.83 -8.27 19.48
C HIS A 28 6.77 -9.12 18.20
N PHE A 29 7.88 -9.19 17.46
CA PHE A 29 7.97 -9.86 16.17
C PHE A 29 9.11 -10.89 16.16
N GLN A 30 8.84 -12.05 15.58
CA GLN A 30 9.86 -13.00 15.17
C GLN A 30 10.19 -12.61 13.73
N VAL A 31 11.16 -11.72 13.58
CA VAL A 31 11.64 -11.35 12.26
C VAL A 31 12.99 -12.00 12.10
N ALA A 32 13.12 -12.86 11.08
CA ALA A 32 14.40 -13.49 10.77
C ALA A 32 15.48 -12.49 10.30
N TYR A 33 15.17 -11.19 10.18
CA TYR A 33 16.02 -10.21 9.49
C TYR A 33 16.00 -8.76 10.04
N THR A 34 15.40 -8.38 11.18
CA THR A 34 15.35 -6.94 11.62
C THR A 34 16.57 -6.41 12.38
N ASP A 35 17.77 -6.88 12.06
CA ASP A 35 18.99 -6.36 12.70
C ASP A 35 19.38 -4.97 12.14
N THR A 36 18.79 -4.57 11.00
CA THR A 36 19.12 -3.31 10.33
C THR A 36 17.87 -2.53 9.91
N VAL A 37 18.00 -1.20 9.85
CA VAL A 37 16.94 -0.28 9.40
C VAL A 37 16.46 -0.61 7.99
N PHE A 38 17.38 -0.96 7.09
CA PHE A 38 17.04 -1.34 5.72
C PHE A 38 16.18 -2.60 5.65
N ASN A 39 16.43 -3.57 6.52
CA ASN A 39 15.62 -4.78 6.57
C ASN A 39 14.22 -4.51 7.14
N ALA A 40 14.07 -3.59 8.10
CA ALA A 40 12.76 -3.17 8.58
C ALA A 40 11.93 -2.47 7.48
N ILE A 41 12.58 -1.64 6.66
CA ILE A 41 11.94 -1.03 5.48
C ILE A 41 11.56 -2.10 4.46
N TYR A 42 12.46 -3.03 4.17
CA TYR A 42 12.20 -4.13 3.24
C TYR A 42 11.06 -5.06 3.70
N ALA A 43 11.03 -5.39 4.99
CA ALA A 43 9.95 -6.16 5.60
C ALA A 43 8.61 -5.43 5.50
N SER A 44 8.58 -4.13 5.85
CA SER A 44 7.39 -3.28 5.71
C SER A 44 6.90 -3.20 4.27
N PHE A 45 7.81 -3.00 3.32
CA PHE A 45 7.47 -3.00 1.90
C PHE A 45 6.82 -4.31 1.48
N ARG A 46 7.40 -5.47 1.83
CA ARG A 46 6.87 -6.79 1.46
C ARG A 46 5.50 -7.06 2.05
N VAL A 47 5.27 -6.70 3.32
CA VAL A 47 3.96 -6.86 3.97
C VAL A 47 2.92 -5.97 3.30
N THR A 48 3.27 -4.71 3.02
CA THR A 48 2.36 -3.76 2.38
C THR A 48 2.00 -4.15 0.94
N THR A 49 2.93 -4.76 0.19
CA THR A 49 2.68 -5.23 -1.18
C THR A 49 2.17 -6.68 -1.25
N ASN A 50 2.01 -7.36 -0.11
CA ASN A 50 1.69 -8.79 -0.02
C ASN A 50 2.68 -9.70 -0.82
N LEU A 51 3.95 -9.30 -0.95
CA LEU A 51 4.98 -10.03 -1.72
C LEU A 51 5.77 -11.04 -0.85
N GLY A 52 5.12 -11.78 0.05
CA GLY A 52 5.85 -12.73 0.89
C GLY A 52 4.98 -13.72 1.64
N LEU A 53 5.34 -15.01 1.51
CA LEU A 53 4.80 -16.10 2.31
C LEU A 53 5.41 -16.16 3.73
N ASP A 54 6.66 -15.70 3.94
CA ASP A 54 7.39 -15.95 5.21
C ASP A 54 8.26 -14.76 5.70
N SER A 55 7.75 -13.52 5.72
CA SER A 55 8.63 -12.35 5.99
C SER A 55 8.65 -11.82 7.43
N VAL A 56 7.50 -11.81 8.12
CA VAL A 56 7.35 -11.24 9.46
C VAL A 56 6.31 -12.05 10.23
N GLU A 57 6.72 -12.71 11.30
CA GLU A 57 5.80 -13.43 12.18
C GLU A 57 5.54 -12.63 13.45
N ALA A 58 4.26 -12.51 13.82
CA ALA A 58 3.87 -11.85 15.06
C ALA A 58 3.91 -12.84 16.23
N LEU A 59 4.77 -12.58 17.21
CA LEU A 59 4.86 -13.36 18.45
C LEU A 59 3.73 -13.01 19.43
N THR A 60 3.28 -11.76 19.37
CA THR A 60 2.31 -11.22 20.32
C THR A 60 1.06 -10.71 19.60
N ASN A 61 -0.06 -10.62 20.35
CA ASN A 61 -1.31 -10.07 19.83
C ASN A 61 -1.14 -8.63 19.33
N LEU A 62 -0.25 -7.84 19.95
CA LEU A 62 0.05 -6.48 19.52
C LEU A 62 0.69 -6.47 18.13
N GLY A 63 1.72 -7.30 17.90
CA GLY A 63 2.34 -7.42 16.58
C GLY A 63 1.36 -7.91 15.52
N ARG A 64 0.46 -8.83 15.88
CA ARG A 64 -0.59 -9.33 14.98
C ARG A 64 -1.55 -8.22 14.58
N ASN A 65 -2.02 -7.42 15.53
CA ASN A 65 -2.88 -6.27 15.24
C ASN A 65 -2.19 -5.24 14.34
N LEU A 66 -0.90 -4.99 14.55
CA LEU A 66 -0.12 -4.09 13.69
C LEU A 66 -0.08 -4.59 12.24
N LEU A 67 0.18 -5.89 12.03
CA LEU A 67 0.17 -6.51 10.70
C LEU A 67 -1.21 -6.40 10.04
N TRP A 68 -2.29 -6.62 10.79
CA TRP A 68 -3.65 -6.45 10.28
C TRP A 68 -3.92 -5.03 9.81
N VAL A 69 -3.56 -4.02 10.60
CA VAL A 69 -3.73 -2.61 10.24
C VAL A 69 -2.89 -2.26 9.00
N GLN A 70 -1.67 -2.78 8.91
CA GLN A 70 -0.80 -2.58 7.76
C GLN A 70 -1.34 -3.21 6.48
N SER A 71 -1.84 -4.45 6.55
CA SER A 71 -2.43 -5.14 5.39
C SER A 71 -3.70 -4.44 4.91
N ILE A 72 -4.56 -3.99 5.81
CA ILE A 72 -5.75 -3.19 5.46
C ILE A 72 -5.33 -1.89 4.78
N SER A 73 -4.32 -1.21 5.32
CA SER A 73 -3.80 0.03 4.74
C SER A 73 -3.24 -0.18 3.33
N GLY A 74 -2.45 -1.23 3.11
CA GLY A 74 -1.91 -1.59 1.80
C GLY A 74 -3.01 -1.93 0.77
N LEU A 75 -4.05 -2.63 1.21
CA LEU A 75 -5.20 -2.95 0.38
C LEU A 75 -5.97 -1.68 -0.03
N LEU A 76 -6.19 -0.75 0.90
CA LEU A 76 -6.84 0.54 0.59
C LEU A 76 -6.03 1.36 -0.40
N ILE A 77 -4.70 1.43 -0.26
CA ILE A 77 -3.85 2.15 -1.22
C ILE A 77 -3.93 1.51 -2.61
N THR A 78 -3.97 0.18 -2.68
CA THR A 78 -4.15 -0.55 -3.94
C THR A 78 -5.47 -0.18 -4.61
N ILE A 79 -6.58 -0.16 -3.86
CA ILE A 79 -7.89 0.24 -4.38
C ILE A 79 -7.86 1.70 -4.89
N ILE A 80 -7.29 2.63 -4.13
CA ILE A 80 -7.23 4.04 -4.53
C ILE A 80 -6.34 4.20 -5.79
N SER A 81 -5.26 3.43 -5.89
CA SER A 81 -4.38 3.41 -7.07
C SER A 81 -5.12 2.95 -8.31
N ILE A 82 -5.89 1.86 -8.20
CA ILE A 82 -6.71 1.33 -9.30
C ILE A 82 -7.83 2.32 -9.67
N ALA A 83 -8.52 2.90 -8.69
CA ALA A 83 -9.59 3.86 -8.94
C ALA A 83 -9.09 5.10 -9.71
N ARG A 84 -7.87 5.56 -9.42
CA ARG A 84 -7.24 6.64 -10.21
C ARG A 84 -6.87 6.18 -11.61
N PHE A 85 -6.40 4.95 -11.78
CA PHE A 85 -6.08 4.41 -13.09
C PHE A 85 -7.32 4.28 -13.98
N ILE A 86 -8.44 3.80 -13.44
CA ILE A 86 -9.73 3.71 -14.17
C ILE A 86 -10.18 5.09 -14.66
N ASN A 87 -9.98 6.14 -13.86
CA ASN A 87 -10.35 7.51 -14.24
C ASN A 87 -9.42 8.12 -15.32
N VAL A 88 -8.29 7.47 -15.62
CA VAL A 88 -7.38 7.87 -16.70
C VAL A 88 -7.68 7.10 -17.99
N LEU A 89 -8.46 6.02 -17.92
CA LEU A 89 -8.89 5.31 -19.12
C LEU A 89 -9.75 6.26 -19.97
N PRO A 90 -9.43 6.44 -21.27
CA PRO A 90 -10.27 7.22 -22.15
C PRO A 90 -11.67 6.61 -22.16
N ILE A 91 -12.69 7.46 -21.95
CA ILE A 91 -14.08 7.06 -22.14
C ILE A 91 -14.18 6.57 -23.59
N PRO A 92 -14.66 5.34 -23.83
CA PRO A 92 -14.78 4.84 -25.20
C PRO A 92 -15.63 5.82 -26.00
N ASP A 93 -15.07 6.35 -27.09
CA ASP A 93 -15.85 7.03 -28.12
C ASP A 93 -16.85 5.99 -28.63
N THR A 94 -18.09 6.03 -28.15
CA THR A 94 -19.20 5.36 -28.80
C THR A 94 -19.37 6.04 -30.15
N ASP A 95 -18.76 5.44 -31.17
CA ASP A 95 -18.90 5.82 -32.57
C ASP A 95 -20.29 5.40 -33.07
N ASP A 96 -21.36 5.80 -32.35
CA ASP A 96 -22.74 5.48 -32.69
C ASP A 96 -23.16 6.34 -33.89
N PRO A 97 -23.35 5.75 -35.09
CA PRO A 97 -23.66 6.51 -36.30
C PRO A 97 -25.06 7.14 -36.25
N ILE A 98 -25.87 6.83 -35.24
CA ILE A 98 -27.25 7.28 -35.09
C ILE A 98 -27.32 8.74 -34.60
N GLU A 99 -26.31 9.25 -33.88
CA GLU A 99 -26.35 10.61 -33.32
C GLU A 99 -25.89 11.70 -34.30
N LYS A 100 -25.06 11.37 -35.30
CA LYS A 100 -24.58 12.34 -36.31
C LYS A 100 -25.64 12.78 -37.32
N SER A 101 -26.78 12.10 -37.41
CA SER A 101 -27.85 12.40 -38.39
C SER A 101 -28.84 13.49 -37.93
N LYS A 102 -28.67 14.07 -36.73
CA LYS A 102 -29.61 15.06 -36.17
C LYS A 102 -29.03 16.48 -35.99
N LYS A 103 -27.87 16.78 -36.57
CA LYS A 103 -27.36 18.16 -36.68
C LYS A 103 -27.59 18.73 -38.06
#